data_AF-A0A3N6A0S4-F1
#
_entry.id   AF-A0A3N6A0S4-F1
#
_cell.length_a   1.000
_cell.length_b   1.000
_cell.length_c   1.000
_cell.angle_alpha   90.00
_cell.angle_beta   90.00
_cell.angle_gamma   90.00
#
_symmetry.space_group_name_H-M   'P 1'
#
loop_
_entity.id
_entity.type
_entity.pdbx_description
1 polymer ?
#
loop_
_entity_poly.entity_id
_entity_poly.type
_entity_poly.pdbx_seq_one_letter_code
_entity_poly.pdbx_strand_id
1 'polypeptide(L)'
;MIINQWVPAAHKGDAIGDSARRVQGLLRSMGHESELYALTVDEELAGVVRPFSHPAARLGDITIFHYALPSAMTEAFAALPRGRVLQYHNITPAHFFAGHDPNLFRLATIGRRELV
;
A
#
# COMPACT_ATOMS: atom_id res chain seq x y z
N MET A 1 -11.30 15.93 -6.30
CA MET A 1 -11.50 14.75 -5.44
C MET A 1 -10.22 14.51 -4.66
N ILE A 2 -10.33 13.94 -3.47
CA ILE A 2 -9.20 13.48 -2.67
C ILE A 2 -9.00 11.99 -2.97
N ILE A 3 -7.93 11.64 -3.66
CA ILE A 3 -7.55 10.27 -3.99
C ILE A 3 -6.28 9.92 -3.22
N ASN A 4 -6.45 9.32 -2.06
CA ASN A 4 -5.32 8.91 -1.22
C ASN A 4 -4.80 7.55 -1.64
N GLN A 5 -3.55 7.29 -1.28
CA GLN A 5 -2.86 6.06 -1.64
C GLN A 5 -2.18 5.47 -0.41
N TRP A 6 -2.28 4.15 -0.26
CA TRP A 6 -1.66 3.41 0.84
C TRP A 6 -0.62 2.44 0.30
N VAL A 7 0.56 2.43 0.92
CA VAL A 7 1.62 1.44 0.69
C VAL A 7 2.03 0.86 2.05
N PRO A 8 2.24 -0.46 2.22
CA PRO A 8 2.61 -1.00 3.53
C PRO A 8 3.91 -0.41 4.08
N ALA A 9 4.90 -0.24 3.20
CA ALA A 9 6.18 0.36 3.50
C ALA A 9 6.58 1.31 2.36
N ALA A 10 7.18 2.44 2.71
CA ALA A 10 7.78 3.36 1.76
C ALA A 10 9.29 3.39 2.00
N HIS A 11 10.02 2.70 1.13
CA HIS A 11 11.47 2.65 1.16
C HIS A 11 12.06 3.32 -0.07
N LYS A 12 13.24 3.94 0.06
CA LYS A 12 13.88 4.54 -1.11
C LYS A 12 14.28 3.46 -2.12
N GLY A 13 13.83 3.63 -3.36
CA GLY A 13 14.11 2.70 -4.45
C GLY A 13 13.27 1.42 -4.42
N ASP A 14 12.25 1.34 -3.57
CA ASP A 14 11.30 0.23 -3.58
C ASP A 14 10.31 0.37 -4.75
N ALA A 15 10.10 -0.73 -5.49
CA ALA A 15 9.32 -0.68 -6.73
C ALA A 15 7.85 -0.24 -6.53
N ILE A 16 7.26 -0.59 -5.38
CA ILE A 16 5.85 -0.33 -5.09
C ILE A 16 5.66 1.15 -4.69
N GLY A 17 6.48 1.66 -3.78
CA GLY A 17 6.52 3.05 -3.38
C GLY A 17 6.88 3.97 -4.55
N ASP A 18 7.84 3.59 -5.38
CA ASP A 18 8.17 4.30 -6.62
C ASP A 18 6.97 4.37 -7.58
N SER A 19 6.27 3.25 -7.76
CA SER A 19 5.04 3.20 -8.57
C SER A 19 3.96 4.11 -7.98
N ALA A 20 3.73 4.06 -6.67
CA ALA A 20 2.72 4.85 -5.98
C ALA A 20 3.01 6.36 -6.08
N ARG A 21 4.28 6.79 -5.97
CA ARG A 21 4.68 8.19 -6.17
C ARG A 21 4.47 8.66 -7.62
N ARG A 22 4.70 7.79 -8.62
CA ARG A 22 4.35 8.11 -10.02
C ARG A 22 2.84 8.26 -10.22
N VAL A 23 2.04 7.38 -9.64
CA VAL A 23 0.57 7.49 -9.67
C VAL A 23 0.11 8.77 -8.98
N GLN A 24 0.70 9.11 -7.83
CA GLN A 24 0.44 10.38 -7.14
C GLN A 24 0.68 11.59 -8.04
N GLY A 25 1.83 11.63 -8.72
CA GLY A 25 2.16 12.70 -9.66
C GLY A 25 1.14 12.81 -10.79
N LEU A 26 0.73 11.69 -11.36
CA LEU A 26 -0.30 11.64 -12.41
C LEU A 26 -1.65 12.18 -11.89
N LEU A 27 -2.14 11.69 -10.75
CA LEU A 27 -3.41 12.13 -10.17
C LEU A 27 -3.40 13.64 -9.87
N ARG A 28 -2.29 14.15 -9.33
CA ARG A 28 -2.10 15.59 -9.10
C ARG A 28 -2.10 16.40 -10.41
N SER A 29 -1.46 15.89 -11.47
CA SER A 29 -1.47 16.53 -12.79
C SER A 29 -2.87 16.60 -13.43
N MET A 30 -3.77 15.70 -13.03
CA MET A 30 -5.17 15.67 -13.45
C MET A 30 -6.08 16.58 -12.58
N GLY A 31 -5.53 17.33 -11.62
CA GLY A 31 -6.29 18.23 -10.76
C GLY A 31 -6.91 17.57 -9.52
N HIS A 32 -6.42 16.40 -9.10
CA HIS A 32 -6.84 15.75 -7.85
C HIS A 32 -5.86 16.03 -6.71
N GLU A 33 -6.38 16.04 -5.48
CA GLU A 33 -5.53 15.98 -4.28
C GLU A 33 -5.15 14.52 -4.03
N SER A 34 -3.88 14.25 -3.74
CA SER A 34 -3.42 12.89 -3.51
C SER A 34 -2.25 12.84 -2.54
N GLU A 35 -2.46 12.21 -1.40
CA GLU A 35 -1.42 11.96 -0.39
C GLU A 35 -1.11 10.45 -0.33
N LEU A 36 0.15 10.13 0.00
CA LEU A 36 0.63 8.78 0.21
C LEU A 36 0.80 8.51 1.71
N TYR A 37 0.34 7.34 2.15
CA TYR A 37 0.43 6.91 3.54
C TYR A 37 1.09 5.54 3.66
N ALA A 38 1.96 5.35 4.66
CA ALA A 38 2.63 4.08 4.91
C ALA A 38 2.81 3.74 6.39
N LEU A 39 2.93 2.44 6.72
CA LEU A 39 3.20 2.00 8.09
C LEU A 39 4.64 2.31 8.50
N THR A 40 5.57 2.09 7.58
CA THR A 40 6.99 2.45 7.71
C THR A 40 7.38 3.41 6.61
N VAL A 41 8.16 4.43 6.96
CA VAL A 41 8.63 5.47 6.03
C VAL A 41 10.11 5.69 6.31
N ASP A 42 10.95 5.51 5.29
CA ASP A 42 12.36 5.90 5.37
C ASP A 42 12.49 7.42 5.58
N GLU A 43 13.50 7.84 6.35
CA GLU A 43 13.71 9.25 6.68
C GLU A 43 13.81 10.15 5.44
N GLU A 44 14.43 9.65 4.36
CA GLU A 44 14.57 10.37 3.08
C GLU A 44 13.24 10.62 2.37
N LEU A 45 12.19 9.88 2.72
CA LEU A 45 10.84 10.03 2.20
C LEU A 45 9.92 10.82 3.14
N ALA A 46 10.44 11.29 4.28
CA ALA A 46 9.71 12.15 5.20
C ALA A 46 9.24 13.43 4.47
N GLY A 47 7.95 13.74 4.61
CA GLY A 47 7.32 14.87 3.92
C GLY A 47 6.82 14.56 2.50
N VAL A 48 7.29 13.47 1.87
CA VAL A 48 6.73 12.95 0.62
C VAL A 48 5.66 11.91 0.89
N VAL A 49 5.92 11.03 1.86
CA VAL A 49 4.98 10.02 2.36
C VAL A 49 4.66 10.32 3.83
N ARG A 50 3.39 10.24 4.18
CA ARG A 50 2.90 10.47 5.55
C ARG A 50 2.76 9.15 6.31
N PRO A 51 2.89 9.15 7.64
CA PRO A 51 2.59 7.96 8.45
C PRO A 51 1.11 7.56 8.31
N PHE A 52 0.82 6.25 8.28
CA PHE A 52 -0.55 5.72 8.20
C PHE A 52 -1.40 6.03 9.44
N SER A 53 -0.75 6.33 10.57
CA SER A 53 -1.41 6.84 11.78
C SER A 53 -2.00 8.24 11.59
N HIS A 54 -1.61 8.97 10.54
CA HIS A 54 -2.14 10.29 10.26
C HIS A 54 -3.67 10.23 10.03
N PRO A 55 -4.49 11.06 10.70
CA PRO A 55 -5.95 10.98 10.61
C PRO A 55 -6.48 11.08 9.18
N ALA A 56 -5.86 11.91 8.35
CA ALA A 56 -6.24 12.09 6.96
C ALA A 56 -6.00 10.85 6.06
N ALA A 57 -5.29 9.82 6.53
CA ALA A 57 -5.09 8.58 5.78
C ALA A 57 -6.41 7.94 5.37
N ARG A 58 -7.47 8.13 6.16
CA ARG A 58 -8.81 7.57 5.95
C ARG A 58 -9.82 8.58 5.37
N LEU A 59 -9.38 9.79 5.02
CA LEU A 59 -10.25 10.89 4.58
C LEU A 59 -10.16 11.15 3.07
N GLY A 60 -10.25 10.10 2.26
CA GLY A 60 -10.29 10.20 0.80
C GLY A 60 -11.68 9.90 0.23
N ASP A 61 -12.01 10.52 -0.91
CA ASP A 61 -13.13 10.08 -1.75
C ASP A 61 -12.84 8.67 -2.31
N ILE A 62 -11.57 8.45 -2.65
CA ILE A 62 -11.01 7.17 -3.11
C ILE A 62 -9.71 6.90 -2.34
N THR A 63 -9.48 5.63 -2.01
CA THR A 63 -8.21 5.10 -1.52
C THR A 63 -7.72 4.01 -2.47
N ILE A 64 -6.52 4.18 -3.02
CA ILE A 64 -5.81 3.15 -3.78
C ILE A 64 -4.86 2.44 -2.82
N PHE A 65 -5.06 1.15 -2.59
CA PHE A 65 -4.16 0.35 -1.77
C PHE A 65 -3.23 -0.47 -2.66
N HIS A 66 -1.94 -0.15 -2.61
CA HIS A 66 -0.89 -0.90 -3.27
C HIS A 66 -0.54 -2.12 -2.42
N TYR A 67 -1.27 -3.21 -2.65
CA TYR A 67 -1.14 -4.44 -1.89
C TYR A 67 0.11 -5.21 -2.31
N ALA A 68 0.98 -5.44 -1.33
CA ALA A 68 2.24 -6.16 -1.50
C ALA A 68 2.27 -7.43 -0.64
N LEU A 69 2.06 -7.26 0.67
CA LEU A 69 2.04 -8.31 1.67
C LEU A 69 0.98 -7.99 2.76
N PRO A 70 0.56 -8.99 3.54
CA PRO A 70 -0.34 -8.81 4.67
C PRO A 70 0.12 -7.72 5.62
N SER A 71 -0.81 -6.87 6.06
CA SER A 71 -0.54 -5.85 7.07
C SER A 71 -1.85 -5.39 7.72
N ALA A 72 -1.73 -4.58 8.79
CA ALA A 72 -2.89 -3.93 9.41
C ALA A 72 -3.69 -3.03 8.43
N MET A 73 -3.11 -2.67 7.28
CA MET A 73 -3.81 -1.93 6.23
C MET A 73 -4.88 -2.77 5.52
N THR A 74 -4.76 -4.11 5.47
CA THR A 74 -5.75 -4.96 4.79
C THR A 74 -7.12 -4.82 5.45
N GLU A 75 -7.19 -5.02 6.76
CA GLU A 75 -8.43 -4.87 7.53
C GLU A 75 -8.95 -3.43 7.49
N ALA A 76 -8.05 -2.45 7.68
CA ALA A 76 -8.41 -1.04 7.61
C ALA A 76 -8.99 -0.64 6.24
N PHE A 77 -8.48 -1.24 5.16
CA PHE A 77 -8.94 -0.99 3.79
C PHE A 77 -10.30 -1.62 3.55
N ALA A 78 -10.50 -2.86 4.03
CA ALA A 78 -11.79 -3.54 3.98
C ALA A 78 -12.87 -2.76 4.74
N ALA A 79 -12.51 -2.07 5.83
CA ALA A 79 -13.44 -1.24 6.61
C ALA A 79 -13.76 0.14 6.01
N LEU A 80 -13.08 0.58 4.93
CA LEU A 80 -13.38 1.87 4.31
C LEU A 80 -14.80 1.88 3.74
N PRO A 81 -15.59 2.95 3.99
CA PRO A 81 -17.01 2.96 3.65
C PRO A 81 -17.27 3.07 2.14
N ARG A 82 -16.29 3.55 1.34
CA ARG A 82 -16.42 3.76 -0.11
C ARG A 82 -15.07 3.95 -0.78
N GLY A 83 -15.09 3.98 -2.11
CA GLY A 83 -13.96 4.41 -2.93
C GLY A 83 -12.71 3.55 -2.75
N ARG A 84 -12.86 2.22 -2.73
CA ARG A 84 -11.74 1.30 -2.54
C ARG A 84 -11.23 0.82 -3.90
N VAL A 85 -9.95 1.06 -4.19
CA VAL A 85 -9.25 0.49 -5.34
C VAL A 85 -8.07 -0.33 -4.84
N LEU A 86 -8.06 -1.63 -5.13
CA LEU A 86 -6.96 -2.51 -4.75
C LEU A 86 -6.02 -2.67 -5.95
N GLN A 87 -4.78 -2.21 -5.81
CA GLN A 87 -3.71 -2.47 -6.78
C GLN A 87 -2.79 -3.56 -6.25
N TYR A 88 -2.99 -4.79 -6.72
CA TYR A 88 -2.20 -5.95 -6.35
C TYR A 88 -0.90 -6.03 -7.15
N HIS A 89 0.24 -6.15 -6.46
CA HIS A 89 1.58 -6.19 -7.08
C HIS A 89 2.16 -7.61 -7.24
N ASN A 90 1.30 -8.63 -7.34
CA ASN A 90 1.68 -10.04 -7.32
C ASN A 90 2.34 -10.49 -6.00
N ILE A 91 2.06 -11.74 -5.62
CA ILE A 91 2.71 -12.42 -4.50
C ILE A 91 3.32 -13.68 -5.08
N THR A 92 4.62 -13.85 -4.88
CA THR A 92 5.32 -15.08 -5.22
C THR A 92 4.64 -16.26 -4.50
N PRO A 93 4.22 -17.31 -5.22
CA PRO A 93 3.56 -18.45 -4.60
C PRO A 93 4.35 -19.04 -3.43
N ALA A 94 3.66 -19.30 -2.32
CA ALA A 94 4.31 -19.66 -1.06
C ALA A 94 5.22 -20.90 -1.15
N HIS A 95 4.87 -21.87 -2.00
CA HIS A 95 5.66 -23.10 -2.16
C HIS A 95 7.10 -22.85 -2.63
N PHE A 96 7.39 -21.73 -3.28
CA PHE A 96 8.77 -21.36 -3.63
C PHE A 96 9.64 -21.01 -2.41
N PHE A 97 9.04 -20.67 -1.27
CA PHE A 97 9.74 -20.40 -0.01
C PHE A 97 9.80 -21.62 0.92
N ALA A 98 9.18 -22.75 0.54
CA ALA A 98 9.12 -23.94 1.37
C ALA A 98 10.54 -24.49 1.63
N GLY A 99 10.89 -24.69 2.91
CA GLY A 99 12.22 -25.15 3.31
C GLY A 99 13.34 -24.11 3.26
N HIS A 100 13.06 -22.90 2.76
CA HIS A 100 14.04 -21.81 2.66
C HIS A 100 13.76 -20.68 3.67
N ASP A 101 12.52 -20.22 3.74
CA ASP A 101 12.14 -19.14 4.65
C ASP A 101 10.69 -19.36 5.15
N PRO A 102 10.50 -19.82 6.40
CA PRO A 102 9.17 -20.07 6.95
C PRO A 102 8.34 -18.79 7.12
N ASN A 103 8.98 -17.62 7.29
CA ASN A 103 8.27 -16.35 7.43
C ASN A 103 7.72 -15.89 6.08
N LEU A 104 8.53 -15.91 5.03
CA LEU A 104 8.07 -15.58 3.68
C LEU A 104 7.03 -16.59 3.18
N PHE A 105 7.20 -17.88 3.46
CA PHE A 105 6.18 -18.90 3.18
C PHE A 105 4.83 -18.53 3.82
N ARG A 106 4.84 -18.18 5.11
CA ARG A 106 3.64 -17.78 5.85
C ARG A 106 3.02 -16.50 5.27
N LEU A 107 3.82 -15.46 5.05
CA LEU A 107 3.35 -14.17 4.53
C LEU A 107 2.76 -14.31 3.12
N ALA A 108 3.39 -15.07 2.23
CA ALA A 108 2.88 -15.34 0.89
C ALA A 108 1.57 -16.14 0.93
N THR A 109 1.46 -17.12 1.84
CA THR A 109 0.24 -17.92 2.02
C THR A 109 -0.92 -17.05 2.47
N ILE A 110 -0.72 -16.25 3.53
CA ILE A 110 -1.75 -15.35 4.06
C ILE A 110 -2.11 -14.31 3.01
N GLY A 111 -1.12 -13.70 2.38
CA GLY A 111 -1.39 -12.61 1.45
C GLY A 111 -2.14 -13.03 0.20
N ARG A 112 -1.97 -14.28 -0.24
CA ARG A 112 -2.80 -14.82 -1.32
C ARG A 112 -4.25 -15.07 -0.88
N ARG A 113 -4.47 -15.46 0.38
CA ARG A 113 -5.81 -15.69 0.95
C ARG A 113 -6.58 -14.39 1.18
N GLU A 114 -5.91 -13.29 1.51
CA GLU A 114 -6.54 -11.97 1.71
C GLU A 114 -7.10 -11.35 0.42
N LEU A 115 -6.79 -11.90 -0.76
CA LEU A 115 -7.22 -11.39 -2.07
C LEU A 115 -8.53 -12.04 -2.59
N VAL A 116 -9.12 -12.95 -1.81
CA VAL A 116 -10.34 -13.71 -2.15
C VAL A 116 -11.46 -13.33 -1.19
#